data_AF-A0A7C3C6Q0-F1
#
_entry.id   AF-A0A7C3C6Q0-F1
#
_cell.length_a   1.000
_cell.length_b   1.000
_cell.length_c   1.000
_cell.angle_alpha   90.00
_cell.angle_beta   90.00
_cell.angle_gamma   90.00
#
_symmetry.space_group_name_H-M   'P 1'
#
loop_
_entity.id
_entity.type
_entity.pdbx_description
1 polymer ?
#
loop_
_entity_poly.entity_id
_entity_poly.type
_entity_poly.pdbx_seq_one_letter_code
_entity_poly.pdbx_strand_id
1 'polypeptide(L)'
;MSDDIKIGIYLCEGCGIAEAVNMDELEQAVSGEYQVAKCQRHAAFCSDEGRAVIEGDVKGGEVNRVLVAACSHRVMTDRFDFDGAVTVRANLREQVAWTQPPMEEDTQSFAKDNVMMGIAQARTCAAPEPHENVVKSEKLLVVGGGIAGLTAALDAAKTGREVTLVEKTDQLGGWTRKWSRLIPSRPPYRGLVDNDIEDVIKAVESNDRITVMLNTIVASTAGEPGEFTVTLSQGGTESEDVFGSIVVATGWRMPDDMSPYEKYGLGSVDGVISGVDFEEVLKNDLQHDGRKLNTIAIVIPCESEAMPFTSGVADRIAIKQAIQVMDADPSAMVYVLHDNLRAHGQAEELYREAQEKGVVFMKAMVKSAAAGPQLVIDDLLLGREATITGLDAVVVQTGMMPNSTNPDLPQAEKGNEFLCDDVNPRVPITVNGQPAGDGDEAKAEGDGGEGAAV
;
A
#
# COMPACT_ATOMS: atom_id res chain seq x y z
N MET A 1 -42.46 14.38 -24.76
CA MET A 1 -41.75 14.34 -26.06
C MET A 1 -40.43 13.68 -25.74
N SER A 2 -40.08 12.58 -26.39
CA SER A 2 -38.75 11.98 -26.23
C SER A 2 -37.76 12.99 -26.79
N ASP A 3 -36.89 13.57 -25.96
CA ASP A 3 -35.76 14.32 -26.50
C ASP A 3 -34.96 13.37 -27.41
N ASP A 4 -34.66 13.85 -28.62
CA ASP A 4 -33.91 13.09 -29.61
C ASP A 4 -32.52 12.75 -29.03
N ILE A 5 -32.16 11.47 -29.00
CA ILE A 5 -30.93 11.00 -28.36
C ILE A 5 -29.75 11.26 -29.29
N LYS A 6 -28.83 12.14 -28.88
CA LYS A 6 -27.64 12.53 -29.63
C LYS A 6 -26.40 12.07 -28.89
N ILE A 7 -25.83 10.95 -29.33
CA ILE A 7 -24.64 10.35 -28.72
C ILE A 7 -23.39 10.95 -29.35
N GLY A 8 -22.52 11.52 -28.52
CA GLY A 8 -21.15 11.90 -28.87
C GLY A 8 -20.16 10.89 -28.28
N ILE A 9 -19.33 10.29 -29.13
CA ILE A 9 -18.24 9.39 -28.73
C ILE A 9 -16.94 10.19 -28.68
N TYR A 10 -16.22 10.09 -27.56
CA TYR A 10 -14.97 10.78 -27.33
C TYR A 10 -13.88 9.76 -26.99
N LEU A 11 -13.08 9.43 -28.00
CA LEU A 11 -12.05 8.40 -27.98
C LEU A 11 -10.70 9.00 -27.55
N CYS A 12 -10.28 8.72 -26.31
CA CYS A 12 -9.01 9.23 -25.78
C CYS A 12 -7.83 8.42 -26.32
N GLU A 13 -6.75 9.09 -26.73
CA GLU A 13 -5.58 8.45 -27.34
C GLU A 13 -4.40 8.28 -26.36
N GLY A 14 -4.32 9.12 -25.32
CA GLY A 14 -3.21 9.14 -24.38
C GLY A 14 -3.14 7.93 -23.43
N CYS A 15 -2.12 7.94 -22.57
CA CYS A 15 -1.85 6.87 -21.60
C CYS A 15 -1.67 5.47 -22.20
N GLY A 16 -1.14 5.40 -23.44
CA GLY A 16 -0.86 4.16 -24.15
C GLY A 16 -2.06 3.57 -24.90
N ILE A 17 -3.22 4.25 -24.94
CA ILE A 17 -4.39 3.72 -25.66
C ILE A 17 -4.12 3.65 -27.17
N ALA A 18 -3.63 4.74 -27.78
CA ALA A 18 -3.31 4.76 -29.20
C ALA A 18 -2.05 3.95 -29.57
N GLU A 19 -1.27 3.51 -28.58
CA GLU A 19 -0.16 2.58 -28.79
C GLU A 19 -0.65 1.12 -28.87
N ALA A 20 -1.80 0.83 -28.24
CA ALA A 20 -2.37 -0.52 -28.18
C ALA A 20 -3.55 -0.74 -29.12
N VAL A 21 -4.27 0.32 -29.51
CA VAL A 21 -5.51 0.26 -30.30
C VAL A 21 -5.36 1.15 -31.52
N ASN A 22 -5.75 0.65 -32.70
CA ASN A 22 -5.83 1.44 -33.91
C ASN A 22 -7.04 2.38 -33.83
N MET A 23 -6.78 3.65 -33.55
CA MET A 23 -7.81 4.65 -33.30
C MET A 23 -8.57 5.07 -34.56
N ASP A 24 -7.92 5.02 -35.73
CA ASP A 24 -8.59 5.30 -37.02
C ASP A 24 -9.62 4.20 -37.31
N GLU A 25 -9.22 2.94 -37.12
CA GLU A 25 -10.10 1.79 -37.31
C GLU A 25 -11.23 1.76 -36.29
N LEU A 26 -10.93 2.08 -35.02
CA LEU A 26 -11.95 2.14 -33.97
C LEU A 26 -12.97 3.24 -34.26
N GLU A 27 -12.52 4.45 -34.61
CA GLU A 27 -13.38 5.58 -34.99
C GLU A 27 -14.28 5.21 -36.18
N GLN A 28 -13.71 4.59 -37.22
CA GLN A 28 -14.45 4.15 -38.40
C GLN A 28 -15.52 3.11 -38.04
N ALA A 29 -15.16 2.11 -37.23
CA ALA A 29 -16.06 1.03 -36.82
C ALA A 29 -17.27 1.56 -36.02
N VAL A 30 -17.02 2.45 -35.05
CA VAL A 30 -18.10 2.93 -34.16
C VAL A 30 -18.95 4.03 -34.79
N SER A 31 -18.39 4.85 -35.68
CA SER A 31 -19.13 5.94 -36.35
C SER A 31 -20.05 5.42 -37.45
N GLY A 32 -19.60 4.43 -38.23
CA GLY A 32 -20.35 3.92 -39.38
C GLY A 32 -21.53 3.02 -39.00
N GLU A 33 -21.37 2.20 -37.97
CA GLU A 33 -22.31 1.13 -37.64
C GLU A 33 -23.46 1.59 -36.72
N TYR A 34 -23.28 2.70 -35.98
CA TYR A 34 -24.19 3.07 -34.88
C TYR A 34 -24.88 4.43 -34.98
N GLN A 35 -24.71 5.15 -36.11
CA GLN A 35 -25.37 6.43 -36.40
C GLN A 35 -25.31 7.43 -35.22
N VAL A 36 -24.13 7.55 -34.61
CA VAL A 36 -23.89 8.50 -33.53
C VAL A 36 -23.82 9.93 -34.06
N ALA A 37 -24.18 10.92 -33.23
CA ALA A 37 -24.21 12.32 -33.63
C ALA A 37 -22.80 12.88 -33.87
N LYS A 38 -21.82 12.39 -33.10
CA LYS A 38 -20.43 12.81 -33.20
C LYS A 38 -19.48 11.71 -32.76
N CYS A 39 -18.30 11.64 -33.37
CA CYS A 39 -17.17 10.88 -32.88
C CYS A 39 -15.94 11.79 -32.97
N GLN A 40 -15.18 11.91 -31.89
CA GLN A 40 -14.00 12.73 -31.83
C GLN A 40 -12.86 12.01 -31.13
N ARG A 41 -11.64 12.30 -31.55
CA ARG A 41 -10.40 11.86 -30.91
C ARG A 41 -9.68 13.03 -30.28
N HIS A 42 -9.03 12.77 -29.16
CA HIS A 42 -8.16 13.73 -28.49
C HIS A 42 -7.10 13.01 -27.67
N ALA A 43 -5.90 13.58 -27.62
CA ALA A 43 -4.79 13.04 -26.83
C ALA A 43 -5.15 12.85 -25.35
N ALA A 44 -5.96 13.76 -24.79
CA ALA A 44 -6.39 13.67 -23.40
C ALA A 44 -7.73 14.39 -23.18
N PHE A 45 -8.86 13.66 -23.16
CA PHE A 45 -10.15 14.29 -22.87
C PHE A 45 -10.31 14.78 -21.41
N CYS A 46 -9.44 14.34 -20.49
CA CYS A 46 -9.42 14.82 -19.10
C CYS A 46 -8.72 16.18 -18.93
N SER A 47 -7.95 16.63 -19.93
CA SER A 47 -7.33 17.96 -19.96
C SER A 47 -8.39 19.06 -20.09
N ASP A 48 -8.02 20.30 -19.78
CA ASP A 48 -8.93 21.44 -19.88
C ASP A 48 -9.37 21.67 -21.33
N GLU A 49 -8.44 21.50 -22.29
CA GLU A 49 -8.73 21.59 -23.72
C GLU A 49 -9.67 20.46 -24.18
N GLY A 50 -9.38 19.22 -23.75
CA GLY A 50 -10.21 18.06 -24.09
C GLY A 50 -11.62 18.17 -23.51
N ARG A 51 -11.76 18.64 -22.28
CA ARG A 51 -13.07 18.91 -21.66
C ARG A 51 -13.83 20.01 -22.41
N ALA A 52 -13.15 21.09 -22.80
CA ALA A 52 -13.79 22.20 -23.50
C ALA A 52 -14.43 21.78 -24.83
N VAL A 53 -13.85 20.80 -25.53
CA VAL A 53 -14.45 20.19 -26.72
C VAL A 53 -15.80 19.56 -26.40
N ILE A 54 -15.84 18.68 -25.39
CA ILE A 54 -17.07 17.98 -25.00
C ILE A 54 -18.13 18.97 -24.49
N GLU A 55 -17.73 19.91 -23.63
CA GLU A 55 -18.63 20.94 -23.12
C GLU A 55 -19.20 21.84 -24.21
N GLY A 56 -18.40 22.16 -25.23
CA GLY A 56 -18.84 22.91 -26.40
C GLY A 56 -19.95 22.18 -27.15
N ASP A 57 -19.76 20.88 -27.40
CA ASP A 57 -20.73 20.04 -28.09
C ASP A 57 -22.05 19.89 -27.31
N VAL A 58 -21.95 19.74 -25.98
CA VAL A 58 -23.13 19.66 -25.09
C VAL A 58 -23.87 20.99 -25.05
N LYS A 59 -23.17 22.11 -24.82
CA LYS A 59 -23.76 23.46 -24.79
C LYS A 59 -24.35 23.87 -26.14
N GLY A 60 -23.75 23.42 -27.24
CA GLY A 60 -24.26 23.61 -28.60
C GLY A 60 -25.51 22.80 -28.93
N GLY A 61 -25.89 21.84 -28.08
CA GLY A 61 -27.01 20.92 -28.32
C GLY A 61 -26.73 19.88 -29.41
N GLU A 62 -25.46 19.71 -29.78
CA GLU A 62 -24.99 18.68 -30.73
C GLU A 62 -25.02 17.30 -30.09
N VAL A 63 -24.78 17.24 -28.77
CA VAL A 63 -24.72 16.01 -27.97
C VAL A 63 -25.52 16.18 -26.69
N ASN A 64 -26.29 15.16 -26.30
CA ASN A 64 -26.95 15.06 -24.99
C ASN A 64 -26.68 13.71 -24.28
N ARG A 65 -25.88 12.85 -24.90
CA ARG A 65 -25.31 11.62 -24.35
C ARG A 65 -23.82 11.59 -24.66
N VAL A 66 -22.98 11.73 -23.65
CA VAL A 66 -21.52 11.74 -23.79
C VAL A 66 -21.00 10.35 -23.48
N LEU A 67 -20.35 9.69 -24.45
CA LEU A 67 -19.59 8.47 -24.22
C LEU A 67 -18.10 8.79 -24.26
N VAL A 68 -17.45 8.78 -23.10
CA VAL A 68 -15.98 8.93 -23.03
C VAL A 68 -15.34 7.55 -23.00
N ALA A 69 -14.64 7.20 -24.07
CA ALA A 69 -13.86 5.96 -24.16
C ALA A 69 -12.39 6.27 -23.82
N ALA A 70 -11.98 5.96 -22.59
CA ALA A 70 -10.70 6.39 -22.03
C ALA A 70 -10.26 5.47 -20.87
N CYS A 71 -9.82 6.05 -19.76
CA CYS A 71 -9.54 5.32 -18.53
C CYS A 71 -10.81 4.85 -17.80
N SER A 72 -10.63 3.98 -16.81
CA SER A 72 -11.66 3.47 -15.91
C SER A 72 -12.62 4.55 -15.39
N HIS A 73 -13.89 4.19 -15.22
CA HIS A 73 -14.90 5.04 -14.59
C HIS A 73 -14.60 5.34 -13.11
N ARG A 74 -13.66 4.60 -12.48
CA ARG A 74 -13.23 4.81 -11.09
C ARG A 74 -12.27 5.99 -10.91
N VAL A 75 -11.79 6.58 -12.00
CA VAL A 75 -10.87 7.72 -11.97
C VAL A 75 -11.40 8.84 -12.86
N MET A 76 -10.97 10.07 -12.55
CA MET A 76 -11.36 11.27 -13.30
C MET A 76 -12.89 11.50 -13.29
N THR A 77 -13.56 11.13 -12.19
CA THR A 77 -15.03 11.27 -12.06
C THR A 77 -15.45 12.73 -12.07
N ASP A 78 -14.69 13.61 -11.41
CA ASP A 78 -14.82 15.07 -11.43
C ASP A 78 -14.55 15.69 -12.81
N ARG A 79 -13.71 15.02 -13.60
CA ARG A 79 -13.31 15.47 -14.93
C ARG A 79 -14.33 15.17 -16.02
N PHE A 80 -15.08 14.09 -15.85
CA PHE A 80 -16.03 13.59 -16.85
C PHE A 80 -17.47 13.67 -16.32
N ASP A 81 -17.80 14.84 -15.80
CA ASP A 81 -19.16 15.24 -15.45
C ASP A 81 -19.51 16.49 -16.27
N PHE A 82 -20.57 16.39 -17.08
CA PHE A 82 -20.95 17.38 -18.09
C PHE A 82 -22.42 17.75 -17.90
N ASP A 83 -22.65 18.92 -17.34
CA ASP A 83 -23.98 19.41 -17.04
C ASP A 83 -24.86 19.46 -18.30
N GLY A 84 -26.09 18.96 -18.21
CA GLY A 84 -27.02 18.85 -19.34
C GLY A 84 -26.83 17.63 -20.25
N ALA A 85 -25.92 16.71 -19.94
CA ALA A 85 -25.77 15.44 -20.67
C ALA A 85 -25.69 14.23 -19.73
N VAL A 86 -26.13 13.06 -20.22
CA VAL A 86 -25.83 11.79 -19.53
C VAL A 86 -24.45 11.34 -19.96
N THR A 87 -23.55 11.15 -19.01
CA THR A 87 -22.19 10.66 -19.29
C THR A 87 -22.09 9.16 -19.05
N VAL A 88 -21.55 8.47 -20.04
CA VAL A 88 -21.21 7.04 -20.03
C VAL A 88 -19.71 6.88 -20.26
N ARG A 89 -19.12 5.85 -19.65
CA ARG A 89 -17.69 5.58 -19.72
C ARG A 89 -17.44 4.21 -20.35
N ALA A 90 -16.55 4.16 -21.34
CA ALA A 90 -15.96 2.91 -21.85
C ALA A 90 -14.48 2.87 -21.46
N ASN A 91 -14.03 1.76 -20.88
CA ASN A 91 -12.65 1.64 -20.41
C ASN A 91 -11.78 0.99 -21.49
N LEU A 92 -10.97 1.80 -22.14
CA LEU A 92 -10.00 1.35 -23.14
C LEU A 92 -8.58 1.24 -22.57
N ARG A 93 -8.33 1.69 -21.34
CA ARG A 93 -6.99 1.70 -20.74
C ARG A 93 -6.76 0.48 -19.87
N GLU A 94 -7.34 0.45 -18.67
CA GLU A 94 -7.09 -0.62 -17.70
C GLU A 94 -7.71 -1.96 -18.12
N GLN A 95 -8.72 -1.96 -18.98
CA GLN A 95 -9.37 -3.18 -19.46
C GLN A 95 -8.93 -3.63 -20.84
N VAL A 96 -8.20 -2.80 -21.60
CA VAL A 96 -7.78 -3.14 -22.97
C VAL A 96 -6.30 -2.85 -23.14
N ALA A 97 -5.90 -1.58 -23.26
CA ALA A 97 -4.53 -1.21 -23.63
C ALA A 97 -3.45 -1.73 -22.67
N TRP A 98 -3.73 -1.85 -21.37
CA TRP A 98 -2.75 -2.30 -20.38
C TRP A 98 -2.81 -3.81 -20.09
N THR A 99 -3.77 -4.52 -20.65
CA THR A 99 -3.99 -5.95 -20.38
C THR A 99 -3.89 -6.82 -21.62
N GLN A 100 -3.89 -6.23 -22.81
CA GLN A 100 -3.81 -6.95 -24.08
C GLN A 100 -2.53 -6.59 -24.85
N PRO A 101 -1.98 -7.50 -25.66
CA PRO A 101 -0.89 -7.19 -26.57
C PRO A 101 -1.27 -6.05 -27.54
N PRO A 102 -0.39 -5.08 -27.79
CA PRO A 102 -0.73 -3.91 -28.60
C PRO A 102 -0.94 -4.28 -30.08
N MET A 103 -1.90 -3.62 -30.73
CA MET A 103 -2.17 -3.70 -32.18
C MET A 103 -2.54 -5.09 -32.72
N GLU A 104 -3.00 -5.99 -31.87
CA GLU A 104 -3.56 -7.28 -32.27
C GLU A 104 -5.06 -7.19 -32.58
N GLU A 105 -5.56 -8.11 -33.40
CA GLU A 105 -6.99 -8.18 -33.78
C GLU A 105 -7.88 -8.32 -32.55
N ASP A 106 -7.50 -9.17 -31.57
CA ASP A 106 -8.25 -9.37 -30.33
C ASP A 106 -8.31 -8.09 -29.49
N THR A 107 -7.22 -7.31 -29.44
CA THR A 107 -7.17 -6.03 -28.74
C THR A 107 -8.08 -5.00 -29.39
N GLN A 108 -8.06 -4.93 -30.73
CA GLN A 108 -8.92 -4.05 -31.50
C GLN A 108 -10.40 -4.41 -31.34
N SER A 109 -10.71 -5.71 -31.40
CA SER A 109 -12.05 -6.25 -31.18
C SER A 109 -12.55 -5.93 -29.77
N PHE A 110 -11.71 -6.14 -28.75
CA PHE A 110 -12.08 -5.86 -27.37
C PHE A 110 -12.28 -4.35 -27.10
N ALA A 111 -11.46 -3.49 -27.71
CA ALA A 111 -11.67 -2.05 -27.67
C ALA A 111 -13.02 -1.65 -28.30
N LYS A 112 -13.31 -2.21 -29.49
CA LYS A 112 -14.59 -2.00 -30.18
C LYS A 112 -15.75 -2.42 -29.28
N ASP A 113 -15.72 -3.63 -28.72
CA ASP A 113 -16.77 -4.15 -27.86
C ASP A 113 -17.01 -3.29 -26.61
N ASN A 114 -15.95 -2.75 -26.00
CA ASN A 114 -16.09 -1.82 -24.88
C ASN A 114 -16.83 -0.52 -25.27
N VAL A 115 -16.46 0.11 -26.39
CA VAL A 115 -17.17 1.29 -26.89
C VAL A 115 -18.61 0.92 -27.24
N MET A 116 -18.81 -0.26 -27.81
CA MET A 116 -20.11 -0.77 -28.22
C MET A 116 -21.09 -0.95 -27.07
N MET A 117 -20.65 -1.59 -25.99
CA MET A 117 -21.44 -1.68 -24.77
C MET A 117 -21.75 -0.28 -24.21
N GLY A 118 -20.77 0.64 -24.26
CA GLY A 118 -20.97 2.03 -23.87
C GLY A 118 -22.03 2.76 -24.69
N ILE A 119 -22.07 2.56 -26.01
CA ILE A 119 -23.11 3.10 -26.90
C ILE A 119 -24.47 2.53 -26.52
N ALA A 120 -24.57 1.22 -26.31
CA ALA A 120 -25.82 0.56 -25.92
C ALA A 120 -26.35 1.10 -24.58
N GLN A 121 -25.45 1.32 -23.61
CA GLN A 121 -25.78 1.96 -22.34
C GLN A 121 -26.23 3.41 -22.53
N ALA A 122 -25.51 4.21 -23.33
CA ALA A 122 -25.86 5.61 -23.58
C ALA A 122 -27.25 5.80 -24.23
N ARG A 123 -27.70 4.83 -25.03
CA ARG A 123 -29.05 4.82 -25.64
C ARG A 123 -30.17 4.61 -24.64
N THR A 124 -29.90 3.91 -23.54
CA THR A 124 -30.92 3.43 -22.60
C THR A 124 -30.84 4.10 -21.23
N CYS A 125 -29.70 4.71 -20.91
CA CYS A 125 -29.45 5.36 -19.63
C CYS A 125 -30.21 6.70 -19.54
N ALA A 126 -30.95 6.85 -18.44
CA ALA A 126 -31.50 8.13 -18.00
C ALA A 126 -30.45 8.90 -17.19
N ALA A 127 -30.61 10.22 -17.09
CA ALA A 127 -29.79 11.00 -16.16
C ALA A 127 -30.06 10.50 -14.73
N PRO A 128 -29.02 10.17 -13.96
CA PRO A 128 -29.22 9.82 -12.55
C PRO A 128 -29.71 11.04 -11.78
N GLU A 129 -30.68 10.86 -10.89
CA GLU A 129 -31.02 11.87 -9.89
C GLU A 129 -29.98 11.76 -8.76
N PRO A 130 -29.22 12.83 -8.46
CA PRO A 130 -28.26 12.80 -7.37
C PRO A 130 -28.96 12.46 -6.05
N HIS A 131 -28.40 11.52 -5.31
CA HIS A 131 -28.85 11.28 -3.94
C HIS A 131 -28.40 12.46 -3.08
N GLU A 132 -29.36 13.22 -2.56
CA GLU A 132 -29.08 14.27 -1.59
C GLU A 132 -28.79 13.63 -0.22
N ASN A 133 -27.51 13.44 0.09
CA ASN A 133 -27.11 12.92 1.38
C ASN A 133 -27.52 13.89 2.49
N VAL A 134 -28.39 13.43 3.39
CA VAL A 134 -28.74 14.17 4.61
C VAL A 134 -27.70 13.85 5.67
N VAL A 135 -26.88 14.84 6.04
CA VAL A 135 -25.95 14.69 7.17
C VAL A 135 -26.76 14.56 8.46
N LYS A 136 -26.88 13.36 9.00
CA LYS A 136 -27.60 13.08 10.24
C LYS A 136 -26.74 13.27 11.49
N SER A 137 -25.41 13.21 11.33
CA SER A 137 -24.47 13.43 12.42
C SER A 137 -23.20 14.13 11.91
N GLU A 138 -22.70 15.11 12.65
CA GLU A 138 -21.38 15.71 12.40
C GLU A 138 -20.27 15.09 13.27
N LYS A 139 -20.65 14.12 14.12
CA LYS A 139 -19.75 13.40 15.01
C LYS A 139 -18.77 12.54 14.21
N LEU A 140 -17.51 12.49 14.66
CA LEU A 140 -16.46 11.72 14.01
C LEU A 140 -16.05 10.53 14.90
N LEU A 141 -15.98 9.34 14.30
CA LEU A 141 -15.42 8.16 14.94
C LEU A 141 -13.95 8.00 14.54
N VAL A 142 -13.05 7.85 15.51
CA VAL A 142 -11.66 7.44 15.30
C VAL A 142 -11.49 6.02 15.83
N VAL A 143 -11.02 5.12 14.97
CA VAL A 143 -10.80 3.70 15.31
C VAL A 143 -9.31 3.43 15.46
N GLY A 144 -8.84 3.28 16.70
CA GLY A 144 -7.45 3.03 17.08
C GLY A 144 -6.80 4.21 17.80
N GLY A 145 -6.29 3.95 19.00
CA GLY A 145 -5.68 4.94 19.91
C GLY A 145 -4.16 5.09 19.77
N GLY A 146 -3.58 4.72 18.62
CA GLY A 146 -2.17 4.99 18.30
C GLY A 146 -1.93 6.44 17.87
N ILE A 147 -0.66 6.83 17.66
CA ILE A 147 -0.30 8.23 17.32
C ILE A 147 -1.13 8.83 16.15
N ALA A 148 -1.45 8.04 15.13
CA ALA A 148 -2.28 8.49 14.00
C ALA A 148 -3.72 8.79 14.43
N GLY A 149 -4.32 7.95 15.27
CA GLY A 149 -5.68 8.17 15.79
C GLY A 149 -5.73 9.31 16.80
N LEU A 150 -4.74 9.40 17.70
CA LEU A 150 -4.65 10.48 18.69
C LEU A 150 -4.53 11.85 18.00
N THR A 151 -3.66 11.97 16.99
CA THR A 151 -3.51 13.21 16.21
C THR A 151 -4.75 13.53 15.39
N ALA A 152 -5.37 12.54 14.74
CA ALA A 152 -6.62 12.72 14.02
C ALA A 152 -7.77 13.20 14.92
N ALA A 153 -7.88 12.65 16.14
CA ALA A 153 -8.89 13.07 17.11
C ALA A 153 -8.66 14.52 17.57
N LEU A 154 -7.42 14.90 17.89
CA LEU A 154 -7.07 16.27 18.26
C LEU A 154 -7.34 17.26 17.13
N ASP A 155 -6.96 16.93 15.90
CA ASP A 155 -7.16 17.81 14.75
C ASP A 155 -8.64 17.93 14.38
N ALA A 156 -9.41 16.85 14.47
CA ALA A 156 -10.87 16.89 14.31
C ALA A 156 -11.52 17.77 15.38
N ALA A 157 -11.13 17.62 16.66
CA ALA A 157 -11.66 18.43 17.76
C ALA A 157 -11.36 19.93 17.59
N LYS A 158 -10.19 20.30 17.03
CA LYS A 158 -9.84 21.71 16.71
C LYS A 158 -10.80 22.35 15.71
N THR A 159 -11.45 21.56 14.85
CA THR A 159 -12.49 22.06 13.92
C THR A 159 -13.86 22.27 14.58
N GLY A 160 -13.99 21.95 15.87
CA GLY A 160 -15.22 22.08 16.64
C GLY A 160 -16.10 20.82 16.65
N ARG A 161 -15.69 19.75 15.97
CA ARG A 161 -16.44 18.48 15.91
C ARG A 161 -16.33 17.69 17.22
N GLU A 162 -17.38 16.96 17.54
CA GLU A 162 -17.35 15.92 18.57
C GLU A 162 -16.68 14.66 18.02
N VAL A 163 -15.82 14.05 18.82
CA VAL A 163 -15.05 12.87 18.45
C VAL A 163 -15.28 11.75 19.44
N THR A 164 -15.54 10.54 18.96
CA THR A 164 -15.39 9.33 19.75
C THR A 164 -14.15 8.59 19.27
N LEU A 165 -13.18 8.38 20.14
CA LEU A 165 -12.00 7.57 19.89
C LEU A 165 -12.17 6.22 20.57
N VAL A 166 -12.17 5.15 19.78
CA VAL A 166 -12.26 3.78 20.29
C VAL A 166 -10.89 3.10 20.20
N GLU A 167 -10.50 2.39 21.24
CA GLU A 167 -9.25 1.65 21.33
C GLU A 167 -9.51 0.25 21.86
N LYS A 168 -8.96 -0.76 21.15
CA LYS A 168 -9.21 -2.17 21.43
C LYS A 168 -8.57 -2.64 22.75
N THR A 169 -7.48 -2.00 23.16
CA THR A 169 -6.75 -2.30 24.40
C THR A 169 -7.20 -1.40 25.56
N ASP A 170 -6.63 -1.64 26.73
CA ASP A 170 -6.87 -0.85 27.94
C ASP A 170 -6.00 0.43 28.02
N GLN A 171 -5.29 0.77 26.96
CA GLN A 171 -4.37 1.92 26.95
C GLN A 171 -4.22 2.57 25.57
N LEU A 172 -3.99 3.88 25.58
CA LEU A 172 -3.64 4.65 24.38
C LEU A 172 -2.14 4.58 24.06
N GLY A 173 -1.77 5.05 22.87
CA GLY A 173 -0.38 5.29 22.44
C GLY A 173 0.15 4.30 21.41
N GLY A 174 -0.45 3.11 21.29
CA GLY A 174 -0.09 2.09 20.30
C GLY A 174 1.41 1.74 20.32
N TRP A 175 1.97 1.45 19.14
CA TRP A 175 3.40 1.13 19.00
C TRP A 175 4.33 2.27 19.41
N THR A 176 3.93 3.52 19.20
CA THR A 176 4.76 4.69 19.55
C THR A 176 5.11 4.68 21.03
N ARG A 177 4.21 4.24 21.90
CA ARG A 177 4.48 4.11 23.35
C ARG A 177 5.61 3.14 23.69
N LYS A 178 5.88 2.17 22.81
CA LYS A 178 7.01 1.23 22.99
C LYS A 178 8.35 1.83 22.62
N TRP A 179 8.39 2.92 21.85
CA TRP A 179 9.64 3.51 21.40
C TRP A 179 10.34 4.30 22.50
N SER A 180 11.66 4.15 22.59
CA SER A 180 12.48 4.90 23.55
C SER A 180 12.66 6.36 23.09
N ARG A 181 13.08 6.53 21.84
CA ARG A 181 13.28 7.82 21.16
C ARG A 181 12.66 7.79 19.78
N LEU A 182 12.44 8.98 19.20
CA LEU A 182 11.84 9.15 17.88
C LEU A 182 12.82 9.81 16.90
N ILE A 183 12.56 9.60 15.61
CA ILE A 183 13.29 10.26 14.52
C ILE A 183 12.77 11.70 14.39
N PRO A 184 13.64 12.72 14.28
CA PRO A 184 13.21 14.11 14.15
C PRO A 184 12.35 14.34 12.90
N SER A 185 11.23 15.05 13.07
CA SER A 185 10.31 15.44 11.99
C SER A 185 10.56 16.86 11.44
N ARG A 186 11.54 17.58 12.00
CA ARG A 186 11.85 18.98 11.65
C ARG A 186 13.36 19.19 11.45
N PRO A 187 13.77 20.20 10.67
CA PRO A 187 15.18 20.56 10.52
C PRO A 187 15.84 20.79 11.90
N PRO A 188 17.11 20.38 12.08
CA PRO A 188 18.05 19.91 11.06
C PRO A 188 17.94 18.42 10.70
N TYR A 189 16.90 17.71 11.16
CA TYR A 189 16.72 16.25 10.94
C TYR A 189 17.87 15.40 11.52
N ARG A 190 18.55 15.94 12.54
CA ARG A 190 19.62 15.33 13.32
C ARG A 190 19.27 15.41 14.80
N GLY A 191 19.86 14.53 15.59
CA GLY A 191 19.56 14.36 17.00
C GLY A 191 18.20 13.70 17.16
N LEU A 192 18.19 12.54 17.78
CA LEU A 192 16.94 11.87 18.13
C LEU A 192 16.13 12.75 19.08
N VAL A 193 14.80 12.67 19.00
CA VAL A 193 13.91 13.44 19.87
C VAL A 193 13.29 12.53 20.92
N ASP A 194 12.93 13.11 22.05
CA ASP A 194 12.22 12.39 23.10
C ASP A 194 10.84 11.97 22.60
N ASN A 195 10.34 10.86 23.16
CA ASN A 195 9.02 10.35 22.83
C ASN A 195 7.95 11.10 23.64
N ASP A 196 7.17 11.94 22.96
CA ASP A 196 6.16 12.83 23.54
C ASP A 196 4.75 12.21 23.62
N ILE A 197 4.63 10.90 23.37
CA ILE A 197 3.34 10.21 23.30
C ILE A 197 2.46 10.39 24.54
N GLU A 198 3.04 10.44 25.74
CA GLU A 198 2.30 10.65 26.99
C GLU A 198 1.68 12.07 27.06
N ASP A 199 2.31 13.08 26.45
CA ASP A 199 1.76 14.42 26.39
C ASP A 199 0.63 14.51 25.35
N VAL A 200 0.75 13.77 24.24
CA VAL A 200 -0.33 13.63 23.25
C VAL A 200 -1.54 12.92 23.86
N ILE A 201 -1.32 11.85 24.64
CA ILE A 201 -2.38 11.13 25.37
C ILE A 201 -3.11 12.08 26.33
N LYS A 202 -2.38 12.82 27.18
CA LYS A 202 -2.97 13.81 28.09
C LYS A 202 -3.78 14.86 27.34
N ALA A 203 -3.29 15.34 26.20
CA ALA A 203 -4.00 16.32 25.38
C ALA A 203 -5.33 15.77 24.84
N VAL A 204 -5.39 14.48 24.50
CA VAL A 204 -6.63 13.80 24.08
C VAL A 204 -7.58 13.63 25.27
N GLU A 205 -7.09 13.12 26.39
CA GLU A 205 -7.92 12.83 27.59
C GLU A 205 -8.47 14.10 28.26
N SER A 206 -7.79 15.24 28.13
CA SER A 206 -8.22 16.53 28.68
C SER A 206 -9.10 17.35 27.73
N ASN A 207 -9.42 16.84 26.54
CA ASN A 207 -10.21 17.56 25.55
C ASN A 207 -11.70 17.23 25.68
N ASP A 208 -12.51 18.21 26.08
CA ASP A 208 -13.97 18.05 26.29
C ASP A 208 -14.77 17.64 25.03
N ARG A 209 -14.17 17.73 23.83
CA ARG A 209 -14.80 17.27 22.58
C ARG A 209 -14.45 15.83 22.21
N ILE A 210 -13.53 15.20 22.92
CA ILE A 210 -13.07 13.84 22.61
C ILE A 210 -13.54 12.89 23.71
N THR A 211 -14.39 11.94 23.35
CA THR A 211 -14.78 10.82 24.21
C THR A 211 -13.87 9.63 23.90
N VAL A 212 -13.07 9.20 24.87
CA VAL A 212 -12.21 8.01 24.76
C VAL A 212 -12.93 6.77 25.28
N MET A 213 -12.93 5.70 24.48
CA MET A 213 -13.48 4.41 24.83
C MET A 213 -12.40 3.32 24.69
N LEU A 214 -11.83 2.93 25.83
CA LEU A 214 -10.86 1.82 25.92
C LEU A 214 -11.58 0.47 25.96
N ASN A 215 -10.85 -0.61 25.68
CA ASN A 215 -11.40 -1.97 25.60
C ASN A 215 -12.62 -2.07 24.67
N THR A 216 -12.64 -1.26 23.60
CA THR A 216 -13.78 -1.09 22.71
C THR A 216 -13.37 -1.37 21.27
N ILE A 217 -14.17 -2.19 20.58
CA ILE A 217 -14.01 -2.47 19.15
C ILE A 217 -15.25 -2.03 18.37
N VAL A 218 -15.06 -1.74 17.09
CA VAL A 218 -16.17 -1.61 16.13
C VAL A 218 -16.60 -3.01 15.71
N ALA A 219 -17.81 -3.41 16.07
CA ALA A 219 -18.38 -4.71 15.71
C ALA A 219 -18.99 -4.70 14.31
N SER A 220 -19.69 -3.61 13.96
CA SER A 220 -20.27 -3.45 12.63
C SER A 220 -20.45 -1.98 12.26
N THR A 221 -20.53 -1.71 10.95
CA THR A 221 -20.84 -0.40 10.39
C THR A 221 -21.92 -0.56 9.32
N ALA A 222 -22.93 0.27 9.35
CA ALA A 222 -23.97 0.36 8.33
C ALA A 222 -24.26 1.81 7.96
N GLY A 223 -24.95 2.03 6.84
CA GLY A 223 -25.30 3.36 6.34
C GLY A 223 -24.27 3.93 5.37
N GLU A 224 -24.18 5.25 5.31
CA GLU A 224 -23.48 6.00 4.27
C GLU A 224 -22.81 7.28 4.84
N PRO A 225 -21.94 7.97 4.08
CA PRO A 225 -21.34 9.22 4.55
C PRO A 225 -22.37 10.24 5.06
N GLY A 226 -22.22 10.67 6.32
CA GLY A 226 -23.18 11.54 7.01
C GLY A 226 -24.15 10.79 7.94
N GLU A 227 -24.28 9.47 7.81
CA GLU A 227 -25.18 8.61 8.59
C GLU A 227 -24.61 7.19 8.76
N PHE A 228 -23.41 7.08 9.31
CA PHE A 228 -22.88 5.78 9.70
C PHE A 228 -23.48 5.36 11.04
N THR A 229 -24.33 4.32 11.02
CA THR A 229 -24.73 3.62 12.24
C THR A 229 -23.64 2.61 12.60
N VAL A 230 -23.03 2.77 13.77
CA VAL A 230 -21.88 1.97 14.19
C VAL A 230 -22.22 1.23 15.48
N THR A 231 -22.05 -0.09 15.46
CA THR A 231 -22.14 -0.92 16.66
C THR A 231 -20.76 -1.01 17.32
N LEU A 232 -20.67 -0.52 18.56
CA LEU A 232 -19.48 -0.58 19.40
C LEU A 232 -19.64 -1.70 20.43
N SER A 233 -18.64 -2.56 20.55
CA SER A 233 -18.60 -3.63 21.56
C SER A 233 -17.53 -3.34 22.60
N GLN A 234 -17.93 -3.23 23.85
CA GLN A 234 -17.05 -2.99 25.01
C GLN A 234 -17.33 -4.05 26.07
N GLY A 235 -16.33 -4.89 26.37
CA GLY A 235 -16.47 -5.96 27.37
C GLY A 235 -17.63 -6.94 27.08
N GLY A 236 -17.96 -7.15 25.80
CA GLY A 236 -19.09 -7.99 25.37
C GLY A 236 -20.47 -7.33 25.43
N THR A 237 -20.56 -6.07 25.87
CA THR A 237 -21.77 -5.27 25.77
C THR A 237 -21.73 -4.44 24.50
N GLU A 238 -22.79 -4.50 23.72
CA GLU A 238 -22.93 -3.72 22.49
C GLU A 238 -23.75 -2.45 22.71
N SER A 239 -23.35 -1.39 22.03
CA SER A 239 -24.05 -0.12 21.96
C SER A 239 -24.01 0.41 20.53
N GLU A 240 -24.99 1.20 20.14
CA GLU A 240 -25.05 1.82 18.82
C GLU A 240 -24.95 3.33 18.94
N ASP A 241 -24.26 3.94 17.98
CA ASP A 241 -24.16 5.39 17.85
C ASP A 241 -24.06 5.77 16.36
N VAL A 242 -24.39 7.03 16.03
CA VAL A 242 -24.44 7.53 14.66
C VAL A 242 -23.35 8.57 14.42
N PHE A 243 -22.52 8.33 13.41
CA PHE A 243 -21.38 9.15 13.05
C PHE A 243 -21.51 9.68 11.61
N GLY A 244 -21.06 10.90 11.38
CA GLY A 244 -20.98 11.45 10.03
C GLY A 244 -19.79 10.93 9.24
N SER A 245 -18.71 10.57 9.95
CA SER A 245 -17.44 10.18 9.35
C SER A 245 -16.66 9.23 10.26
N ILE A 246 -15.82 8.39 9.66
CA ILE A 246 -14.99 7.40 10.33
C ILE A 246 -13.53 7.56 9.86
N VAL A 247 -12.59 7.63 10.80
CA VAL A 247 -11.15 7.57 10.56
C VAL A 247 -10.65 6.21 11.06
N VAL A 248 -10.11 5.40 10.15
CA VAL A 248 -9.51 4.10 10.49
C VAL A 248 -8.02 4.29 10.73
N ALA A 249 -7.60 4.15 11.98
CA ALA A 249 -6.21 4.34 12.44
C ALA A 249 -5.73 3.15 13.29
N THR A 250 -6.10 1.93 12.89
CA THR A 250 -5.86 0.68 13.63
C THR A 250 -4.40 0.22 13.63
N GLY A 251 -3.52 0.93 12.92
CA GLY A 251 -2.09 0.71 12.91
C GLY A 251 -1.67 -0.59 12.21
N TRP A 252 -0.66 -1.25 12.77
CA TRP A 252 0.01 -2.41 12.20
C TRP A 252 0.26 -3.47 13.28
N ARG A 253 0.72 -4.64 12.86
CA ARG A 253 1.09 -5.76 13.72
C ARG A 253 2.35 -6.43 13.18
N MET A 254 3.06 -7.15 14.04
CA MET A 254 4.17 -8.00 13.58
C MET A 254 3.63 -9.15 12.70
N PRO A 255 4.48 -9.77 11.86
CA PRO A 255 4.11 -10.94 11.08
C PRO A 255 3.63 -12.09 11.98
N ASP A 256 2.59 -12.82 11.53
CA ASP A 256 2.14 -14.03 12.24
C ASP A 256 3.13 -15.19 12.04
N ASP A 257 3.62 -15.32 10.81
CA ASP A 257 4.66 -16.28 10.45
C ASP A 257 6.04 -15.65 10.62
N MET A 258 6.78 -16.19 11.58
CA MET A 258 8.14 -15.75 11.90
C MET A 258 9.21 -16.66 11.27
N SER A 259 8.82 -17.72 10.57
CA SER A 259 9.74 -18.66 9.92
C SER A 259 10.76 -17.99 8.98
N PRO A 260 10.43 -16.90 8.23
CA PRO A 260 11.43 -16.24 7.41
C PRO A 260 12.56 -15.59 8.21
N TYR A 261 12.36 -15.35 9.52
CA TYR A 261 13.35 -14.75 10.39
C TYR A 261 14.23 -15.77 11.12
N GLU A 262 13.89 -17.07 11.09
CA GLU A 262 14.64 -18.13 11.77
C GLU A 262 16.08 -18.24 11.27
N LYS A 263 16.32 -17.98 9.98
CA LYS A 263 17.68 -17.98 9.42
C LYS A 263 18.59 -16.92 10.07
N TYR A 264 18.03 -15.86 10.65
CA TYR A 264 18.77 -14.86 11.41
C TYR A 264 18.90 -15.22 12.89
N GLY A 265 18.37 -16.38 13.32
CA GLY A 265 18.41 -16.87 14.69
C GLY A 265 17.25 -16.38 15.57
N LEU A 266 16.31 -15.59 15.02
CA LEU A 266 15.21 -15.03 15.81
C LEU A 266 14.29 -16.15 16.32
N GLY A 267 14.12 -16.24 17.64
CA GLY A 267 13.33 -17.28 18.30
C GLY A 267 14.03 -18.64 18.45
N SER A 268 15.22 -18.82 17.87
CA SER A 268 15.97 -20.09 17.89
C SER A 268 17.38 -19.98 18.51
N VAL A 269 17.94 -18.78 18.63
CA VAL A 269 19.28 -18.53 19.17
C VAL A 269 19.22 -17.49 20.29
N ASP A 270 19.79 -17.83 21.45
CA ASP A 270 19.91 -16.92 22.59
C ASP A 270 20.72 -15.67 22.24
N GLY A 271 20.21 -14.49 22.63
CA GLY A 271 20.82 -13.20 22.30
C GLY A 271 20.45 -12.65 20.92
N VAL A 272 19.54 -13.31 20.18
CA VAL A 272 18.90 -12.75 18.99
C VAL A 272 17.51 -12.24 19.34
N ILE A 273 17.26 -10.95 19.14
CA ILE A 273 16.01 -10.28 19.52
C ILE A 273 15.42 -9.49 18.35
N SER A 274 14.12 -9.23 18.40
CA SER A 274 13.47 -8.39 17.38
C SER A 274 13.84 -6.92 17.59
N GLY A 275 13.79 -6.12 16.51
CA GLY A 275 13.92 -4.67 16.60
C GLY A 275 12.87 -4.01 17.52
N VAL A 276 11.71 -4.65 17.69
CA VAL A 276 10.66 -4.19 18.61
C VAL A 276 11.07 -4.41 20.06
N ASP A 277 11.57 -5.60 20.39
CA ASP A 277 12.00 -5.94 21.77
C ASP A 277 13.26 -5.17 22.16
N PHE A 278 14.11 -4.86 21.19
CA PHE A 278 15.31 -4.06 21.41
C PHE A 278 15.00 -2.65 21.93
N GLU A 279 13.80 -2.11 21.72
CA GLU A 279 13.41 -0.80 22.27
C GLU A 279 13.32 -0.80 23.79
N GLU A 280 12.98 -1.93 24.41
CA GLU A 280 13.00 -2.06 25.86
C GLU A 280 14.45 -2.09 26.39
N VAL A 281 15.35 -2.76 25.67
CA VAL A 281 16.78 -2.74 25.97
C VAL A 281 17.34 -1.32 25.87
N LEU A 282 16.92 -0.55 24.85
CA LEU A 282 17.29 0.86 24.69
C LEU A 282 16.71 1.77 25.79
N LYS A 283 15.54 1.45 26.35
CA LYS A 283 14.97 2.16 27.52
C LYS A 283 15.74 1.86 28.80
N ASN A 284 16.31 0.67 28.91
CA ASN A 284 17.00 0.19 30.10
C ASN A 284 18.53 0.31 30.00
N ASP A 285 19.05 1.39 29.39
CA ASP A 285 20.49 1.68 29.30
C ASP A 285 21.34 0.51 28.74
N LEU A 286 20.83 -0.12 27.68
CA LEU A 286 21.44 -1.27 27.01
C LEU A 286 21.54 -2.55 27.86
N GLN A 287 20.81 -2.63 28.97
CA GLN A 287 20.77 -3.82 29.81
C GLN A 287 19.78 -4.85 29.26
N HIS A 288 20.25 -6.08 29.06
CA HIS A 288 19.46 -7.22 28.62
C HIS A 288 19.96 -8.49 29.33
N ASP A 289 19.06 -9.26 29.94
CA ASP A 289 19.38 -10.48 30.71
C ASP A 289 20.51 -10.30 31.74
N GLY A 290 20.52 -9.15 32.43
CA GLY A 290 21.48 -8.84 33.49
C GLY A 290 22.88 -8.46 33.01
N ARG A 291 23.08 -8.24 31.71
CA ARG A 291 24.33 -7.74 31.12
C ARG A 291 24.10 -6.50 30.27
N LYS A 292 25.09 -5.61 30.24
CA LYS A 292 25.12 -4.48 29.31
C LYS A 292 25.60 -4.97 27.94
N LEU A 293 24.84 -4.67 26.89
CA LEU A 293 25.23 -4.96 25.52
C LEU A 293 26.20 -3.90 25.01
N ASN A 294 27.33 -4.31 24.42
CA ASN A 294 28.36 -3.39 23.89
C ASN A 294 28.66 -3.62 22.42
N THR A 295 28.57 -4.86 21.93
CA THR A 295 28.80 -5.20 20.52
C THR A 295 27.50 -5.72 19.90
N ILE A 296 26.91 -4.99 18.96
CA ILE A 296 25.56 -5.28 18.46
C ILE A 296 25.58 -5.31 16.93
N ALA A 297 24.95 -6.34 16.34
CA ALA A 297 24.64 -6.35 14.92
C ALA A 297 23.13 -6.13 14.72
N ILE A 298 22.76 -5.06 14.03
CA ILE A 298 21.39 -4.81 13.59
C ILE A 298 21.27 -5.29 12.15
N VAL A 299 20.38 -6.26 11.93
CA VAL A 299 20.13 -6.87 10.63
C VAL A 299 18.87 -6.28 10.05
N ILE A 300 18.96 -5.76 8.82
CA ILE A 300 17.83 -5.41 7.98
C ILE A 300 17.65 -6.58 7.00
N PRO A 301 16.61 -7.43 7.18
CA PRO A 301 16.36 -8.55 6.28
C PRO A 301 16.14 -8.11 4.84
N CYS A 302 16.66 -8.89 3.89
CA CYS A 302 16.38 -8.69 2.48
C CYS A 302 14.90 -8.95 2.21
N GLU A 303 14.26 -8.00 1.54
CA GLU A 303 12.80 -7.92 1.48
C GLU A 303 12.16 -9.12 0.80
N SER A 304 12.74 -9.59 -0.31
CA SER A 304 12.20 -10.69 -1.12
C SER A 304 12.11 -12.02 -0.40
N GLU A 305 12.80 -12.19 0.73
CA GLU A 305 12.85 -13.44 1.49
C GLU A 305 11.84 -13.47 2.63
N ALA A 306 11.51 -12.30 3.20
CA ALA A 306 10.64 -12.21 4.37
C ALA A 306 9.21 -11.77 4.04
N MET A 307 9.01 -10.86 3.08
CA MET A 307 7.70 -10.33 2.72
C MET A 307 7.63 -9.91 1.23
N PRO A 308 6.45 -9.94 0.59
CA PRO A 308 6.31 -9.49 -0.80
C PRO A 308 6.44 -7.96 -0.98
N PHE A 309 6.66 -7.20 0.10
CA PHE A 309 6.77 -5.74 0.09
C PHE A 309 7.79 -5.23 1.10
N THR A 310 8.27 -4.00 0.88
CA THR A 310 9.09 -3.25 1.84
C THR A 310 8.26 -2.75 3.01
N SER A 311 8.80 -2.81 4.24
CA SER A 311 8.18 -2.11 5.38
C SER A 311 8.34 -0.59 5.29
N GLY A 312 9.21 -0.08 4.42
CA GLY A 312 9.45 1.36 4.20
C GLY A 312 10.09 2.13 5.36
N VAL A 313 10.18 1.55 6.56
CA VAL A 313 10.69 2.20 7.78
C VAL A 313 11.79 1.44 8.51
N ALA A 314 12.00 0.16 8.20
CA ALA A 314 12.94 -0.72 8.92
C ALA A 314 14.36 -0.16 8.94
N ASP A 315 14.85 0.35 7.81
CA ASP A 315 16.17 1.00 7.69
C ASP A 315 16.31 2.21 8.61
N ARG A 316 15.29 3.07 8.62
CA ARG A 316 15.27 4.28 9.45
C ARG A 316 15.22 3.93 10.93
N ILE A 317 14.49 2.87 11.29
CA ILE A 317 14.44 2.34 12.66
C ILE A 317 15.82 1.78 13.04
N ALA A 318 16.47 0.99 12.18
CA ALA A 318 17.80 0.46 12.42
C ALA A 318 18.84 1.58 12.65
N ILE A 319 18.83 2.62 11.81
CA ILE A 319 19.69 3.81 11.98
C ILE A 319 19.40 4.51 13.31
N LYS A 320 18.12 4.74 13.63
CA LYS A 320 17.70 5.33 14.90
C LYS A 320 18.23 4.54 16.09
N GLN A 321 18.02 3.23 16.09
CA GLN A 321 18.44 2.34 17.16
C GLN A 321 19.98 2.30 17.28
N ALA A 322 20.70 2.29 16.17
CA ALA A 322 22.16 2.37 16.17
C ALA A 322 22.66 3.68 16.80
N ILE A 323 22.06 4.82 16.47
CA ILE A 323 22.39 6.11 17.10
C ILE A 323 22.11 6.06 18.61
N GLN A 324 20.99 5.47 19.04
CA GLN A 324 20.68 5.36 20.48
C GLN A 324 21.72 4.55 21.24
N VAL A 325 22.24 3.47 20.64
CA VAL A 325 23.33 2.71 21.24
C VAL A 325 24.58 3.59 21.38
N MET A 326 24.98 4.28 20.32
CA MET A 326 26.16 5.15 20.35
C MET A 326 26.00 6.36 21.28
N ASP A 327 24.78 6.87 21.47
CA ASP A 327 24.47 7.93 22.43
C ASP A 327 24.57 7.46 23.89
N ALA A 328 24.13 6.22 24.15
CA ALA A 328 24.22 5.62 25.49
C ALA A 328 25.66 5.20 25.83
N ASP A 329 26.40 4.66 24.86
CA ASP A 329 27.80 4.28 25.03
C ASP A 329 28.62 4.51 23.74
N PRO A 330 29.40 5.60 23.67
CA PRO A 330 30.24 5.88 22.51
C PRO A 330 31.37 4.88 22.28
N SER A 331 31.62 3.96 23.23
CA SER A 331 32.61 2.88 23.09
C SER A 331 32.01 1.57 22.56
N ALA A 332 30.68 1.52 22.39
CA ALA A 332 30.00 0.41 21.76
C ALA A 332 30.42 0.23 20.29
N MET A 333 30.23 -0.98 19.78
CA MET A 333 30.46 -1.32 18.38
C MET A 333 29.14 -1.78 17.77
N VAL A 334 28.65 -1.01 16.79
CA VAL A 334 27.36 -1.28 16.14
C VAL A 334 27.56 -1.53 14.66
N TYR A 335 27.14 -2.70 14.20
CA TYR A 335 27.08 -3.07 12.79
C TYR A 335 25.64 -2.97 12.30
N VAL A 336 25.41 -2.34 11.16
CA VAL A 336 24.12 -2.37 10.46
C VAL A 336 24.31 -3.13 9.16
N LEU A 337 23.72 -4.32 9.08
CA LEU A 337 23.80 -5.21 7.91
C LEU A 337 22.59 -4.97 7.00
N HIS A 338 22.84 -4.68 5.73
CA HIS A 338 21.79 -4.38 4.75
C HIS A 338 22.15 -4.86 3.34
N ASP A 339 21.15 -5.08 2.49
CA ASP A 339 21.32 -5.22 1.04
C ASP A 339 21.32 -3.83 0.38
N ASN A 340 20.31 -3.01 0.67
CA ASN A 340 20.10 -1.68 0.15
C ASN A 340 19.62 -0.78 1.29
N LEU A 341 20.39 0.25 1.62
CA LEU A 341 20.03 1.17 2.69
C LEU A 341 19.07 2.24 2.19
N ARG A 342 17.85 2.28 2.74
CA ARG A 342 16.78 3.21 2.35
C ARG A 342 16.64 4.39 3.32
N ALA A 343 17.56 5.35 3.24
CA ALA A 343 17.53 6.60 4.00
C ALA A 343 16.94 7.78 3.18
N HIS A 344 15.76 7.60 2.57
CA HIS A 344 15.21 8.57 1.62
C HIS A 344 14.91 9.95 2.24
N GLY A 345 15.12 11.00 1.42
CA GLY A 345 14.80 12.38 1.78
C GLY A 345 15.62 12.87 2.97
N GLN A 346 14.92 13.35 4.00
CA GLN A 346 15.59 13.93 5.17
C GLN A 346 16.19 12.90 6.13
N ALA A 347 15.91 11.61 5.93
CA ALA A 347 16.54 10.54 6.70
C ALA A 347 18.05 10.38 6.38
N GLU A 348 18.52 10.97 5.27
CA GLU A 348 19.94 10.97 4.91
C GLU A 348 20.80 11.71 5.95
N GLU A 349 20.27 12.76 6.59
CA GLU A 349 20.98 13.45 7.67
C GLU A 349 21.14 12.58 8.91
N LEU A 350 20.14 11.74 9.21
CA LEU A 350 20.20 10.76 10.29
C LEU A 350 21.23 9.65 9.97
N TYR A 351 21.27 9.19 8.72
CA TYR A 351 22.29 8.24 8.26
C TYR A 351 23.70 8.82 8.44
N ARG A 352 23.93 10.07 8.01
CA ARG A 352 25.22 10.76 8.18
C ARG A 352 25.60 10.90 9.65
N GLU A 353 24.64 11.21 10.52
CA GLU A 353 24.86 11.27 11.97
C GLU A 353 25.31 9.93 12.54
N ALA A 354 24.66 8.82 12.13
CA ALA A 354 25.07 7.48 12.56
C ALA A 354 26.52 7.18 12.14
N GLN A 355 26.91 7.54 10.91
CA GLN A 355 28.28 7.38 10.43
C GLN A 355 29.29 8.21 11.24
N GLU A 356 28.98 9.48 11.52
CA GLU A 356 29.84 10.36 12.34
C GLU A 356 30.01 9.84 13.77
N LYS A 357 29.00 9.15 14.31
CA LYS A 357 29.05 8.49 15.62
C LYS A 357 29.82 7.17 15.60
N GLY A 358 30.23 6.67 14.43
CA GLY A 358 31.03 5.45 14.29
C GLY A 358 30.22 4.17 14.04
N VAL A 359 28.93 4.28 13.69
CA VAL A 359 28.14 3.10 13.26
C VAL A 359 28.72 2.54 11.97
N VAL A 360 28.94 1.22 11.93
CA VAL A 360 29.52 0.53 10.78
C VAL A 360 28.39 -0.04 9.92
N PHE A 361 28.21 0.51 8.73
CA PHE A 361 27.26 -0.02 7.75
C PHE A 361 27.95 -1.04 6.85
N MET A 362 27.42 -2.25 6.78
CA MET A 362 27.94 -3.31 5.93
C MET A 362 26.89 -3.72 4.91
N LYS A 363 27.24 -3.57 3.63
CA LYS A 363 26.43 -4.12 2.54
C LYS A 363 26.64 -5.63 2.47
N ALA A 364 25.79 -6.38 3.15
CA ALA A 364 25.98 -7.81 3.37
C ALA A 364 24.65 -8.56 3.44
N MET A 365 24.65 -9.80 2.94
CA MET A 365 23.52 -10.73 3.04
C MET A 365 23.78 -11.74 4.14
N VAL A 366 22.84 -11.92 5.07
CA VAL A 366 22.96 -12.96 6.10
C VAL A 366 22.56 -14.31 5.51
N LYS A 367 23.47 -15.29 5.60
CA LYS A 367 23.23 -16.69 5.22
C LYS A 367 22.58 -17.46 6.36
N SER A 368 23.13 -17.34 7.56
CA SER A 368 22.62 -18.02 8.75
C SER A 368 23.12 -17.36 10.04
N ALA A 369 22.39 -17.59 11.13
CA ALA A 369 22.90 -17.45 12.48
C ALA A 369 23.53 -18.76 12.96
N ALA A 370 24.55 -18.65 13.81
CA ALA A 370 25.19 -19.78 14.47
C ALA A 370 24.83 -19.82 15.98
N ALA A 371 25.44 -20.73 16.75
CA ALA A 371 25.21 -20.82 18.19
C ALA A 371 25.80 -19.60 18.91
N GLY A 372 24.96 -18.95 19.73
CA GLY A 372 25.23 -17.62 20.27
C GLY A 372 25.03 -16.51 19.20
N PRO A 373 25.09 -15.24 19.58
CA PRO A 373 24.89 -14.12 18.64
C PRO A 373 26.09 -14.04 17.66
N GLN A 374 26.04 -14.82 16.59
CA GLN A 374 27.03 -14.86 15.52
C GLN A 374 26.31 -14.98 14.19
N LEU A 375 26.84 -14.30 13.16
CA LEU A 375 26.25 -14.26 11.83
C LEU A 375 27.26 -14.70 10.77
N VAL A 376 26.84 -15.61 9.91
CA VAL A 376 27.53 -15.92 8.64
C VAL A 376 26.92 -15.02 7.58
N ILE A 377 27.77 -14.23 6.93
CA ILE A 377 27.36 -13.22 5.96
C ILE A 377 28.13 -13.37 4.65
N ASP A 378 27.51 -12.98 3.55
CA ASP A 378 28.20 -12.63 2.32
C ASP A 378 28.41 -11.12 2.29
N ASP A 379 29.66 -10.68 2.40
CA ASP A 379 30.03 -9.28 2.19
C ASP A 379 30.01 -8.97 0.70
N LEU A 380 29.03 -8.17 0.28
CA LEU A 380 28.78 -7.88 -1.13
C LEU A 380 29.78 -6.87 -1.72
N LEU A 381 30.52 -6.13 -0.89
CA LEU A 381 31.55 -5.20 -1.36
C LEU A 381 32.90 -5.92 -1.53
N LEU A 382 33.21 -6.85 -0.61
CA LEU A 382 34.44 -7.64 -0.66
C LEU A 382 34.29 -8.92 -1.49
N GLY A 383 33.07 -9.32 -1.82
CA GLY A 383 32.78 -10.52 -2.62
C GLY A 383 33.19 -11.82 -1.94
N ARG A 384 33.09 -11.88 -0.60
CA ARG A 384 33.50 -13.05 0.18
C ARG A 384 32.55 -13.31 1.34
N GLU A 385 32.49 -14.57 1.75
CA GLU A 385 31.86 -14.95 3.00
C GLU A 385 32.72 -14.51 4.20
N ALA A 386 32.06 -14.07 5.26
CA ALA A 386 32.68 -13.73 6.54
C ALA A 386 31.78 -14.16 7.69
N THR A 387 32.39 -14.39 8.86
CA THR A 387 31.64 -14.65 10.10
C THR A 387 31.86 -13.49 11.06
N ILE A 388 30.78 -12.88 11.51
CA ILE A 388 30.80 -11.87 12.58
C ILE A 388 30.65 -12.61 13.90
N THR A 389 31.67 -12.52 14.75
CA THR A 389 31.73 -13.16 16.08
C THR A 389 31.88 -12.11 17.19
N GLY A 390 31.72 -12.54 18.44
CA GLY A 390 31.89 -11.66 19.60
C GLY A 390 30.79 -10.60 19.75
N LEU A 391 29.63 -10.80 19.12
CA LEU A 391 28.47 -9.94 19.37
C LEU A 391 27.92 -10.26 20.75
N ASP A 392 27.38 -9.24 21.42
CA ASP A 392 26.56 -9.43 22.61
C ASP A 392 25.11 -9.71 22.21
N ALA A 393 24.64 -9.12 21.10
CA ALA A 393 23.31 -9.36 20.56
C ALA A 393 23.24 -9.21 19.03
N VAL A 394 22.26 -9.89 18.44
CA VAL A 394 21.78 -9.64 17.08
C VAL A 394 20.36 -9.09 17.17
N VAL A 395 20.12 -7.95 16.52
CA VAL A 395 18.81 -7.31 16.45
C VAL A 395 18.25 -7.46 15.05
N VAL A 396 17.15 -8.18 14.90
CA VAL A 396 16.54 -8.43 13.58
C VAL A 396 15.37 -7.47 13.38
N GLN A 397 15.46 -6.60 12.38
CA GLN A 397 14.34 -5.74 12.00
C GLN A 397 13.22 -6.59 11.39
N THR A 398 12.10 -6.65 12.08
CA THR A 398 10.93 -7.40 11.61
C THR A 398 10.01 -6.51 10.78
N GLY A 399 9.27 -7.14 9.88
CA GLY A 399 8.33 -6.46 9.01
C GLY A 399 7.11 -5.87 9.71
N MET A 400 6.41 -4.98 9.02
CA MET A 400 5.12 -4.45 9.46
C MET A 400 3.98 -5.04 8.62
N MET A 401 3.06 -5.77 9.25
CA MET A 401 1.84 -6.27 8.62
C MET A 401 0.65 -5.35 8.92
N PRO A 402 -0.30 -5.19 7.97
CA PRO A 402 -1.54 -4.46 8.24
C PRO A 402 -2.32 -5.07 9.42
N ASN A 403 -2.86 -4.21 10.29
CA ASN A 403 -3.78 -4.62 11.36
C ASN A 403 -5.26 -4.55 10.90
N SER A 404 -5.51 -4.39 9.59
CA SER A 404 -6.84 -4.54 9.02
C SER A 404 -7.35 -5.95 9.32
N THR A 405 -8.65 -6.06 9.64
CA THR A 405 -9.39 -7.31 9.44
C THR A 405 -9.03 -7.82 8.05
N ASN A 406 -8.41 -8.99 8.04
CA ASN A 406 -7.52 -9.51 7.03
C ASN A 406 -8.06 -9.31 5.59
N PRO A 407 -7.28 -8.76 4.63
CA PRO A 407 -7.64 -8.87 3.20
C PRO A 407 -7.75 -10.34 2.75
N ASP A 408 -7.14 -11.28 3.50
CA ASP A 408 -7.10 -12.72 3.23
C ASP A 408 -7.79 -13.60 4.31
N LEU A 409 -8.68 -13.06 5.16
CA LEU A 409 -9.65 -13.91 5.89
C LEU A 409 -10.93 -13.93 5.07
N PRO A 410 -11.59 -15.07 4.94
CA PRO A 410 -12.82 -15.18 4.18
C PRO A 410 -13.81 -14.14 4.71
N GLN A 411 -14.28 -13.24 3.85
CA GLN A 411 -15.60 -12.65 4.06
C GLN A 411 -16.53 -13.80 4.41
N ALA A 412 -17.35 -13.64 5.46
CA ALA A 412 -18.40 -14.59 5.81
C ALA A 412 -19.01 -15.14 4.52
N GLU A 413 -18.91 -16.46 4.30
CA GLU A 413 -19.23 -17.14 3.05
C GLU A 413 -20.54 -16.62 2.45
N LYS A 414 -20.45 -15.64 1.57
CA LYS A 414 -21.48 -15.35 0.58
C LYS A 414 -21.05 -16.09 -0.68
N GLY A 415 -21.31 -17.40 -0.68
CA GLY A 415 -21.30 -18.27 -1.86
C GLY A 415 -20.11 -18.11 -2.80
N ASN A 416 -19.00 -18.78 -2.49
CA ASN A 416 -17.90 -19.02 -3.43
C ASN A 416 -18.34 -20.01 -4.53
N GLU A 417 -18.97 -19.51 -5.59
CA GLU A 417 -19.18 -20.28 -6.83
C GLU A 417 -18.46 -19.69 -8.06
N PHE A 418 -17.70 -18.59 -7.93
CA PHE A 418 -17.15 -17.91 -9.13
C PHE A 418 -15.68 -17.45 -9.11
N LEU A 419 -14.87 -17.75 -8.09
CA LEU A 419 -13.45 -17.35 -8.07
C LEU A 419 -12.53 -18.42 -7.45
N CYS A 420 -12.64 -19.65 -7.92
CA CYS A 420 -11.57 -20.63 -7.78
C CYS A 420 -10.90 -20.79 -9.14
N ASP A 421 -9.58 -20.63 -9.15
CA ASP A 421 -8.65 -20.82 -10.27
C ASP A 421 -8.58 -19.68 -11.29
N ASP A 422 -7.88 -18.59 -10.95
CA ASP A 422 -7.00 -17.92 -11.92
C ASP A 422 -5.96 -17.01 -11.23
N VAL A 423 -4.71 -17.17 -11.65
CA VAL A 423 -3.48 -16.38 -11.34
C VAL A 423 -2.71 -16.74 -10.06
N ASN A 424 -1.84 -17.76 -10.18
CA ASN A 424 -0.58 -17.84 -9.41
C ASN A 424 0.55 -17.19 -10.23
N PRO A 425 1.12 -16.03 -9.82
CA PRO A 425 2.08 -15.28 -10.63
C PRO A 425 3.47 -15.95 -10.78
N ARG A 426 3.68 -17.15 -10.19
CA ARG A 426 4.94 -17.89 -10.27
C ARG A 426 4.88 -19.18 -11.10
N VAL A 427 3.75 -19.46 -11.75
CA VAL A 427 3.57 -20.67 -12.57
C VAL A 427 3.48 -20.28 -14.06
N PRO A 428 4.24 -20.91 -14.97
CA PRO A 428 4.09 -20.69 -16.40
C PRO A 428 2.67 -21.03 -16.86
N ILE A 429 2.06 -20.15 -17.65
CA ILE A 429 0.68 -20.29 -18.15
C ILE A 429 0.65 -21.33 -19.28
N THR A 430 -0.23 -22.32 -19.16
CA THR A 430 -0.51 -23.31 -20.22
C THR A 430 -1.68 -22.82 -21.08
N VAL A 431 -1.46 -22.61 -22.38
CA VAL A 431 -2.52 -22.20 -23.32
C VAL A 431 -3.04 -23.43 -24.10
N ASN A 432 -4.36 -23.60 -24.17
CA ASN A 432 -5.08 -24.61 -24.96
C ASN A 432 -4.91 -26.10 -24.58
N GLY A 433 -4.88 -26.41 -23.28
CA GLY A 433 -5.25 -27.75 -22.79
C GLY A 433 -4.35 -28.91 -23.24
N GLN A 434 -3.15 -28.65 -23.75
CA GLN A 434 -2.09 -29.66 -23.85
C GLN A 434 -1.03 -29.38 -22.77
N PRO A 435 -0.64 -30.37 -21.94
CA PRO A 435 0.55 -30.22 -21.13
C PRO A 435 1.75 -30.02 -22.07
N ALA A 436 2.64 -29.09 -21.74
CA ALA A 436 3.96 -29.02 -22.36
C ALA A 436 4.58 -30.40 -22.25
N GLY A 437 4.82 -31.05 -23.40
CA GLY A 437 5.35 -32.40 -23.45
C GLY A 437 6.66 -32.50 -22.69
N ASP A 438 6.83 -33.61 -21.98
CA ASP A 438 8.08 -34.00 -21.34
C ASP A 438 9.21 -33.86 -22.37
N GLY A 439 10.09 -32.89 -22.11
CA GLY A 439 11.35 -32.79 -22.82
C GLY A 439 12.19 -34.00 -22.45
N ASP A 440 12.27 -34.94 -23.39
CA ASP A 440 13.14 -36.11 -23.37
C ASP A 440 14.51 -35.79 -22.74
N GLU A 441 14.84 -36.55 -21.69
CA GLU A 441 16.21 -36.84 -21.31
C GLU A 441 16.91 -37.57 -22.48
N ALA A 442 17.37 -36.79 -23.46
CA ALA A 442 18.26 -37.29 -24.49
C ALA A 442 19.64 -37.50 -23.86
N LYS A 443 19.91 -38.76 -23.51
CA LYS A 443 21.22 -39.32 -23.18
C LYS A 443 22.32 -38.76 -24.09
N ALA A 444 23.32 -38.16 -23.48
CA ALA A 444 24.63 -38.00 -24.08
C ALA A 444 25.33 -39.37 -24.12
N GLU A 445 25.22 -40.08 -25.23
CA GLU A 445 26.26 -41.02 -25.67
C GLU A 445 26.91 -40.45 -26.93
N GLY A 446 28.24 -40.46 -26.95
CA GLY A 446 29.06 -39.79 -27.95
C GLY A 446 28.90 -40.36 -29.36
N ASP A 447 29.34 -39.60 -30.36
CA ASP A 447 30.61 -39.84 -31.05
C ASP A 447 30.74 -38.88 -32.25
N GLY A 448 31.97 -38.44 -32.53
CA GLY A 448 32.46 -38.09 -33.86
C GLY A 448 31.93 -36.85 -34.61
N GLY A 449 32.86 -35.92 -34.89
CA GLY A 449 32.97 -35.41 -36.27
C GLY A 449 32.85 -33.91 -36.46
N GLU A 450 34.02 -33.25 -36.42
CA GLU A 450 34.51 -32.20 -37.32
C GLU A 450 33.51 -31.38 -38.16
N GLY A 451 33.65 -30.03 -38.13
CA GLY A 451 33.28 -29.23 -39.31
C GLY A 451 33.08 -27.73 -39.11
N ALA A 452 34.19 -27.00 -39.06
CA ALA A 452 34.42 -25.66 -39.64
C ALA A 452 33.51 -24.45 -39.28
N ALA A 453 34.20 -23.41 -38.73
CA ALA A 453 34.09 -21.96 -38.97
C ALA A 453 33.04 -21.49 -40.00
N VAL A 454 32.29 -20.41 -39.77
CA VAL A 454 32.71 -19.02 -39.50
C VAL A 454 31.68 -18.30 -38.64
#